data_AF-A0A350RGE9-F1
#
_entry.id   AF-A0A350RGE9-F1
#
_cell.length_a   1.000
_cell.length_b   1.000
_cell.length_c   1.000
_cell.angle_alpha   90.00
_cell.angle_beta   90.00
_cell.angle_gamma   90.00
#
_symmetry.space_group_name_H-M   'P 1'
#
loop_
_entity.id
_entity.type
_entity.pdbx_description
1 polymer ?
#
loop_
_entity_poly.entity_id
_entity_poly.type
_entity_poly.pdbx_seq_one_letter_code
_entity_poly.pdbx_strand_id
1 'polypeptide(L)'
;VRHRGKIEATITNAGAAITTVEQHGSLAKFFWSFEPADSPPVERPSQVVAKTQESEKMSKALKQLGWRFVGPTTCYSLMQADGIVNDHLSECFRYPEIEVARKAAKKSI
;
A
#
# COMPACT_ATOMS: atom_id res chain seq x y z
N VAL A 1 15.53 -3.56 -14.66
CA VAL A 1 14.73 -4.62 -15.35
C VAL A 1 14.34 -4.12 -16.74
N ARG A 2 14.66 -4.86 -17.82
CA ARG A 2 14.36 -4.46 -19.22
C ARG A 2 13.11 -5.17 -19.75
N HIS A 3 11.94 -4.82 -19.20
CA HIS A 3 10.66 -5.41 -19.60
C HIS A 3 9.73 -4.30 -20.11
N ARG A 4 9.41 -4.30 -21.41
CA ARG A 4 8.66 -3.24 -22.08
C ARG A 4 7.35 -2.91 -21.37
N GLY A 5 6.56 -3.93 -21.01
CA GLY A 5 5.28 -3.71 -20.32
C GLY A 5 5.42 -3.05 -18.94
N LYS A 6 6.57 -3.20 -18.25
CA LYS A 6 6.80 -2.55 -16.95
C LYS A 6 7.18 -1.07 -17.15
N ILE A 7 7.96 -0.78 -18.20
CA ILE A 7 8.33 0.60 -18.57
C ILE A 7 7.08 1.39 -18.97
N GLU A 8 6.24 0.83 -19.85
CA GLU A 8 4.99 1.46 -20.26
C GLU A 8 4.03 1.65 -19.08
N ALA A 9 3.95 0.66 -18.16
CA ALA A 9 3.15 0.79 -16.95
C ALA A 9 3.60 1.95 -16.06
N THR A 10 4.89 2.20 -15.91
CA THR A 10 5.38 3.37 -15.14
C THR A 10 4.88 4.68 -15.74
N ILE A 11 4.90 4.82 -17.07
CA ILE A 11 4.40 6.03 -17.75
C ILE A 11 2.88 6.16 -17.57
N THR A 12 2.13 5.08 -17.80
CA THR A 12 0.67 5.08 -17.59
C THR A 12 0.31 5.41 -16.14
N ASN A 13 1.02 4.83 -15.17
CA ASN A 13 0.77 5.05 -13.75
C ASN A 13 1.07 6.49 -13.31
N ALA A 14 2.04 7.17 -13.93
CA ALA A 14 2.28 8.59 -13.67
C ALA A 14 1.07 9.46 -14.05
N GLY A 15 0.43 9.18 -15.19
CA GLY A 15 -0.83 9.83 -15.58
C GLY A 15 -1.96 9.49 -14.61
N ALA A 16 -2.12 8.21 -14.27
CA ALA A 16 -3.13 7.77 -13.31
C ALA A 16 -2.94 8.38 -11.91
N ALA A 17 -1.70 8.65 -11.50
CA ALA A 17 -1.40 9.34 -10.25
C ALA A 17 -1.92 10.78 -10.24
N ILE A 18 -1.78 11.52 -11.36
CA ILE A 18 -2.34 12.86 -11.50
C ILE A 18 -3.87 12.80 -11.36
N THR A 19 -4.53 11.89 -12.09
CA THR A 19 -5.98 11.68 -11.99
C THR A 19 -6.41 11.29 -10.58
N THR A 20 -5.61 10.49 -9.87
CA THR A 20 -5.89 10.11 -8.48
C THR A 20 -5.85 11.33 -7.57
N VAL A 21 -4.87 12.23 -7.74
CA VAL A 21 -4.78 13.49 -7.00
C VAL A 21 -5.96 14.41 -7.33
N GLU A 22 -6.34 14.53 -8.60
CA GLU A 22 -7.50 15.34 -9.02
C GLU A 22 -8.81 14.85 -8.38
N GLN A 23 -9.01 13.54 -8.28
CA GLN A 23 -10.25 12.95 -7.74
C GLN A 23 -10.27 12.84 -6.21
N HIS A 24 -9.11 12.61 -5.59
CA HIS A 24 -9.03 12.29 -4.15
C HIS A 24 -8.24 13.31 -3.32
N GLY A 25 -7.69 14.34 -3.96
CA GLY A 25 -6.95 15.44 -3.35
C GLY A 25 -5.47 15.14 -3.10
N SER A 26 -5.10 13.91 -2.72
CA SER A 26 -3.71 13.49 -2.60
C SER A 26 -3.53 11.98 -2.74
N LEU A 27 -2.33 11.56 -3.18
CA LEU A 27 -1.98 10.13 -3.19
C LEU A 27 -1.99 9.53 -1.79
N ALA A 28 -1.42 10.24 -0.81
CA ALA A 28 -1.36 9.77 0.57
C ALA A 28 -2.76 9.47 1.12
N LYS A 29 -3.70 10.42 0.97
CA LYS A 29 -5.10 10.24 1.38
C LYS A 29 -5.79 9.09 0.68
N PHE A 30 -5.55 8.95 -0.63
CA PHE A 30 -6.09 7.82 -1.40
C PHE A 30 -5.56 6.48 -0.89
N PHE A 31 -4.25 6.28 -0.85
CA PHE A 31 -3.67 4.99 -0.46
C PHE A 31 -3.98 4.62 1.00
N TRP A 32 -3.90 5.59 1.92
CA TRP A 32 -4.21 5.34 3.34
C TRP A 32 -5.69 5.15 3.62
N SER A 33 -6.59 5.49 2.69
CA SER A 33 -8.03 5.16 2.83
C SER A 33 -8.31 3.66 2.82
N PHE A 34 -7.34 2.83 2.40
CA PHE A 34 -7.41 1.37 2.41
C PHE A 34 -6.77 0.74 3.66
N GLU A 35 -6.37 1.53 4.65
CA GLU A 35 -5.90 1.01 5.93
C GLU A 35 -6.97 0.09 6.55
N PRO A 36 -6.62 -1.14 6.97
CA PRO A 36 -7.56 -2.02 7.62
C PRO A 36 -8.00 -1.43 8.97
N ALA A 37 -9.25 -1.70 9.35
CA ALA A 37 -9.81 -1.23 10.62
C ALA A 37 -9.11 -1.86 11.84
N ASP A 38 -8.61 -3.08 11.68
CA ASP A 38 -7.82 -3.81 12.66
C ASP A 38 -6.55 -4.35 12.00
N SER A 39 -5.43 -4.26 12.70
CA SER A 39 -4.10 -4.69 12.23
C SER A 39 -3.31 -5.18 13.44
N PRO A 40 -3.63 -6.38 13.98
CA PRO A 40 -2.96 -6.90 15.15
C PRO A 40 -1.47 -7.13 14.88
N PRO A 41 -0.61 -7.09 15.91
CA PRO A 41 0.82 -7.39 15.74
C PRO A 41 1.04 -8.78 15.14
N VAL A 42 2.03 -8.89 14.26
CA VAL A 42 2.46 -10.17 13.70
C VAL A 42 3.43 -10.83 14.67
N GLU A 43 3.05 -11.95 15.28
CA GLU A 43 3.89 -12.65 16.26
C GLU A 43 4.85 -13.65 15.60
N ARG A 44 4.47 -14.20 14.44
CA ARG A 44 5.23 -15.25 13.74
C ARG A 44 5.22 -15.04 12.23
N PRO A 45 6.31 -15.40 11.51
CA PRO A 45 6.38 -15.28 10.05
C PRO A 45 5.21 -15.94 9.30
N SER A 46 4.64 -17.02 9.83
CA SER A 46 3.52 -17.72 9.21
C SER A 46 2.20 -16.93 9.20
N GLN A 47 2.10 -15.84 9.97
CA GLN A 47 0.94 -14.95 9.96
C GLN A 47 1.02 -13.91 8.83
N VAL A 48 2.20 -13.70 8.22
CA VAL A 48 2.35 -12.77 7.10
C VAL A 48 1.74 -13.38 5.85
N VAL A 49 0.66 -12.77 5.36
CA VAL A 49 -0.06 -13.22 4.17
C VAL A 49 0.42 -12.50 2.91
N ALA A 50 0.16 -13.07 1.73
CA ALA A 50 0.55 -12.45 0.46
C ALA A 50 -0.43 -11.36 -0.04
N LYS A 51 -1.66 -11.33 0.49
CA LYS A 51 -2.71 -10.36 0.14
C LYS A 51 -3.79 -10.33 1.22
N THR A 52 -4.55 -9.24 1.27
CA THR A 52 -5.69 -9.05 2.18
C THR A 52 -6.93 -8.57 1.41
N GLN A 53 -8.06 -8.50 2.11
CA GLN A 53 -9.29 -7.97 1.52
C GLN A 53 -9.13 -6.50 1.10
N GLU A 54 -8.36 -5.73 1.85
CA GLU A 54 -8.03 -4.33 1.62
C GLU A 54 -7.13 -4.18 0.41
N SER A 55 -6.12 -5.04 0.24
CA SER A 55 -5.25 -5.00 -0.93
C SER A 55 -5.98 -5.39 -2.22
N GLU A 56 -6.99 -6.27 -2.14
CA GLU A 56 -7.89 -6.57 -3.25
C GLU A 56 -8.77 -5.37 -3.64
N LYS A 57 -9.32 -4.66 -2.64
CA LYS A 57 -10.08 -3.42 -2.85
C LYS A 57 -9.20 -2.34 -3.49
N MET A 58 -7.99 -2.14 -2.97
CA MET A 58 -7.00 -1.20 -3.51
C MET A 58 -6.64 -1.54 -4.96
N SER A 59 -6.30 -2.80 -5.25
CA SER A 59 -6.02 -3.27 -6.61
C SER A 59 -7.18 -2.96 -7.57
N LYS A 60 -8.43 -3.18 -7.14
CA LYS A 60 -9.60 -2.89 -7.97
C LYS A 60 -9.76 -1.39 -8.24
N ALA A 61 -9.65 -0.56 -7.20
CA ALA A 61 -9.76 0.89 -7.33
C ALA A 61 -8.66 1.47 -8.24
N LEU A 62 -7.41 1.06 -8.04
CA LEU A 62 -6.28 1.46 -8.88
C LEU A 62 -6.49 1.07 -10.35
N LYS A 63 -6.96 -0.15 -10.63
CA LYS A 63 -7.28 -0.58 -12.01
C LYS A 63 -8.38 0.28 -12.65
N GLN A 64 -9.40 0.67 -11.88
CA GLN A 64 -10.46 1.58 -12.36
C GLN A 64 -9.92 2.98 -12.68
N LEU A 65 -8.90 3.44 -11.94
CA LEU A 65 -8.17 4.68 -12.20
C LEU A 65 -7.12 4.57 -13.32
N GLY A 66 -7.02 3.41 -13.99
CA GLY A 66 -6.11 3.19 -15.11
C GLY A 66 -4.70 2.74 -14.74
N TRP A 67 -4.42 2.45 -13.47
CA TRP A 67 -3.12 1.93 -13.06
C TRP A 67 -2.88 0.50 -13.60
N ARG A 68 -1.62 0.19 -13.88
CA ARG A 68 -1.13 -1.08 -14.44
C ARG A 68 -0.13 -1.75 -13.50
N PHE A 69 -0.07 -3.08 -13.56
CA PHE A 69 0.78 -3.94 -12.70
C PHE A 69 0.48 -3.86 -11.19
N VAL A 70 -0.75 -3.47 -10.85
CA VAL A 70 -1.25 -3.30 -9.48
C VAL A 70 -2.13 -4.49 -9.07
N GLY A 71 -1.56 -5.70 -9.05
CA GLY A 71 -2.27 -6.88 -8.53
C GLY A 71 -2.45 -6.82 -7.01
N PRO A 72 -3.36 -7.61 -6.41
CA PRO A 72 -3.59 -7.59 -4.95
C PRO A 72 -2.35 -7.86 -4.11
N THR A 73 -1.47 -8.76 -4.56
CA THR A 73 -0.18 -9.04 -3.89
C THR A 73 0.75 -7.83 -3.97
N THR A 74 0.90 -7.21 -5.14
CA THR A 74 1.68 -5.97 -5.28
C THR A 74 1.13 -4.86 -4.39
N CYS A 75 -0.20 -4.72 -4.31
CA CYS A 75 -0.83 -3.72 -3.45
C CYS A 75 -0.59 -4.01 -1.98
N TYR A 76 -0.63 -5.27 -1.54
CA TYR A 76 -0.32 -5.60 -0.16
C TYR A 76 1.14 -5.33 0.18
N SER A 77 2.07 -5.67 -0.71
CA SER A 77 3.48 -5.31 -0.55
C SER A 77 3.69 -3.80 -0.49
N LEU A 78 2.93 -3.01 -1.25
CA LEU A 78 2.95 -1.55 -1.15
C LEU A 78 2.43 -1.08 0.22
N MET A 79 1.31 -1.65 0.71
CA MET A 79 0.76 -1.32 2.03
C MET A 79 1.76 -1.59 3.15
N GLN A 80 2.52 -2.69 3.06
CA GLN A 80 3.60 -3.01 4.00
C GLN A 80 4.76 -2.00 3.89
N ALA A 81 5.19 -1.67 2.67
CA ALA A 81 6.33 -0.78 2.43
C ALA A 81 6.06 0.68 2.82
N ASP A 82 4.85 1.17 2.57
CA ASP A 82 4.44 2.56 2.85
C ASP A 82 3.95 2.75 4.30
N GLY A 83 3.90 1.68 5.09
CA GLY A 83 3.48 1.71 6.50
C GLY A 83 1.96 1.80 6.69
N ILE A 84 1.16 1.56 5.65
CA ILE A 84 -0.30 1.44 5.79
C ILE A 84 -0.66 0.26 6.71
N VAL A 85 0.14 -0.80 6.68
CA VAL A 85 0.16 -1.86 7.70
C VAL A 85 1.58 -1.99 8.26
N ASN A 86 1.70 -2.52 9.47
CA ASN A 86 3.00 -2.83 10.05
C ASN A 86 3.12 -4.34 10.28
N ASP A 87 3.69 -5.02 9.29
CA ASP A 87 3.92 -6.46 9.32
C ASP A 87 5.32 -6.82 9.84
N HIS A 88 6.04 -5.87 10.45
CA HIS A 88 7.19 -6.26 11.27
C HIS A 88 6.70 -7.22 12.36
N LEU A 89 7.50 -8.25 12.64
CA LEU A 89 7.23 -9.11 13.78
C LEU A 89 7.22 -8.26 15.07
N SER A 90 6.36 -8.60 16.02
CA SER A 90 6.26 -7.94 17.33
C SER A 90 7.61 -7.87 18.06
N GLU A 91 8.44 -8.90 17.92
CA GLU A 91 9.80 -8.99 18.48
C GLU A 91 10.89 -8.31 17.61
N CYS A 92 10.54 -7.80 16.43
CA CYS A 92 11.49 -7.08 15.59
C CYS A 92 11.93 -5.79 16.30
N PHE A 93 13.24 -5.56 16.39
CA PHE A 93 13.79 -4.34 17.03
C PHE A 93 13.30 -3.02 16.40
N ARG A 94 12.81 -3.06 15.16
CA ARG A 94 12.22 -1.91 14.45
C ARG A 94 10.73 -1.72 14.71
N TYR A 95 10.02 -2.74 15.21
CA TYR A 95 8.56 -2.70 15.42
C TYR A 95 8.09 -1.43 16.17
N PRO A 96 8.64 -1.07 17.35
CA PRO A 96 8.17 0.10 18.08
C PRO A 96 8.41 1.42 17.33
N GLU A 97 9.55 1.56 16.65
CA GLU A 97 9.88 2.75 15.86
C GLU A 97 8.93 2.91 14.67
N ILE A 98 8.66 1.82 13.95
CA ILE A 98 7.77 1.82 12.79
C ILE A 98 6.32 2.08 13.22
N GLU A 99 5.85 1.51 14.33
CA GLU A 99 4.53 1.82 14.87
C GLU A 99 4.34 3.30 15.19
N VAL A 100 5.36 3.94 15.77
CA VAL A 100 5.34 5.39 16.04
C VAL A 100 5.31 6.19 14.74
N ALA A 101 6.19 5.88 13.79
CA ALA A 101 6.26 6.55 12.49
C ALA A 101 4.95 6.44 11.70
N ARG A 102 4.37 5.23 11.65
CA ARG A 102 3.08 4.94 11.04
C ARG A 102 1.96 5.79 11.64
N LYS A 103 1.85 5.83 12.98
CA LYS A 103 0.82 6.63 13.67
C LYS A 103 1.00 8.13 13.42
N ALA A 104 2.24 8.61 13.31
CA ALA A 104 2.52 10.00 12.96
C ALA A 104 2.14 10.32 11.51
N ALA A 105 2.46 9.43 10.56
CA ALA A 105 2.08 9.55 9.17
C ALA A 105 0.54 9.62 9.01
N LYS A 106 -0.20 8.69 9.64
CA LYS A 106 -1.67 8.67 9.63
C LYS A 106 -2.30 9.98 10.11
N LYS A 107 -1.74 10.61 11.14
CA LYS A 107 -2.24 11.89 11.68
C LYS A 107 -2.03 13.08 10.73
N SER A 108 -1.11 12.94 9.77
CA SER A 108 -0.70 14.01 8.86
C SER A 108 -1.42 13.95 7.50
N ILE A 109 -2.34 13.00 7.32
CA ILE A 109 -3.10 12.72 6.08
C ILE A 109 -4.55 13.16 6.26
#